data_AF-A0A1F6SGC9-F1
#
_entry.id   AF-A0A1F6SGC9-F1
#
_cell.length_a   1.000
_cell.length_b   1.000
_cell.length_c   1.000
_cell.angle_alpha   90.00
_cell.angle_beta   90.00
_cell.angle_gamma   90.00
#
_symmetry.space_group_name_H-M   'P 1'
#
loop_
_entity.id
_entity.type
_entity.pdbx_description
1 polymer ?
#
loop_
_entity_poly.entity_id
_entity_poly.type
_entity_poly.pdbx_seq_one_letter_code
_entity_poly.pdbx_strand_id
1 'polypeptide(L)'
;MMKTTYKQIAFLLSVVALLAPLAVSATPEEDRQARIDAMKEQRDEKIQERKDDRQEAFCTRFTENAAKIVSTMGERRKDFQDLKEKRSGKLGENRDSRDGNLDSNRANADARRSEMYAKLEAKADTDAKKASVAEFKDTVEKAVDTRQAAVDVAIKAFRSGVDAALSGRKDDMQKAVDSFSSAVDAALDKARSDCDSSTDPQMVRSNFRSSLEAARKSLQADRSASEKVGAQVKALAEIRRTAVKKALDEFKATVESARRELKKAFGETTSTEASITP
;
A
#
# COMPACT_ATOMS: atom_id res chain seq x y z
N MET A 1 27.63 -8.05 -33.37
CA MET A 1 26.75 -8.92 -34.19
C MET A 1 26.67 -8.33 -35.59
N MET A 2 27.20 -9.04 -36.57
CA MET A 2 27.29 -8.63 -37.98
C MET A 2 25.88 -8.59 -38.58
N LYS A 3 25.42 -7.44 -39.07
CA LYS A 3 24.21 -7.35 -39.91
C LYS A 3 24.63 -7.59 -41.36
N THR A 4 24.39 -8.81 -41.82
CA THR A 4 24.47 -9.28 -43.20
C THR A 4 23.52 -8.49 -44.10
N THR A 5 24.06 -7.87 -45.14
CA THR A 5 23.32 -7.25 -46.25
C THR A 5 22.83 -8.33 -47.22
N TYR A 6 21.51 -8.45 -47.38
CA TYR A 6 20.87 -9.35 -48.33
C TYR A 6 20.65 -8.60 -49.65
N LYS A 7 21.52 -8.81 -50.64
CA LYS A 7 21.31 -8.34 -52.02
C LYS A 7 20.78 -9.51 -52.83
N GLN A 8 19.49 -9.49 -53.17
CA GLN A 8 18.89 -10.48 -54.07
C GLN A 8 19.48 -10.34 -55.48
N ILE A 9 20.00 -11.45 -55.98
CA ILE A 9 20.46 -11.65 -57.35
C ILE A 9 19.25 -12.13 -58.15
N ALA A 10 18.75 -11.30 -59.07
CA ALA A 10 17.81 -11.73 -60.09
C ALA A 10 18.55 -11.82 -61.44
N PHE A 11 18.83 -13.05 -61.82
CA PHE A 11 19.36 -13.47 -63.12
C PHE A 11 18.20 -13.50 -64.12
N LEU A 12 18.26 -12.76 -65.23
CA LEU A 12 17.46 -13.05 -66.42
C LEU A 12 18.26 -12.78 -67.70
N LEU A 13 18.13 -13.75 -68.60
CA LEU A 13 18.92 -14.05 -69.79
C LEU A 13 18.57 -13.19 -71.01
N SER A 14 19.64 -12.79 -71.72
CA SER A 14 19.82 -12.73 -73.19
C SER A 14 18.71 -12.21 -74.12
N VAL A 15 19.00 -11.11 -74.82
CA VAL A 15 18.99 -11.03 -76.31
C VAL A 15 20.09 -10.05 -76.74
N VAL A 16 21.12 -10.59 -77.41
CA VAL A 16 22.15 -9.80 -78.11
C VAL A 16 21.62 -9.51 -79.51
N ALA A 17 21.29 -8.25 -79.78
CA ALA A 17 21.07 -7.74 -81.13
C ALA A 17 22.19 -6.73 -81.45
N LEU A 18 23.12 -7.16 -82.32
CA LEU A 18 24.12 -6.29 -82.94
C LEU A 18 23.40 -5.28 -83.84
N LEU A 19 23.37 -4.01 -83.43
CA LEU A 19 23.12 -2.85 -84.27
C LEU A 19 24.15 -1.77 -83.91
N ALA A 20 24.64 -1.08 -84.95
CA ALA A 20 25.80 -0.21 -85.00
C ALA A 20 25.91 0.87 -83.91
N PRO A 21 27.13 1.40 -83.61
CA PRO A 21 27.31 2.50 -82.67
C PRO A 21 26.90 3.81 -83.35
N LEU A 22 25.62 4.14 -83.29
CA LEU A 22 25.21 5.55 -83.37
C LEU A 22 25.59 6.18 -82.03
N ALA A 23 26.75 6.84 -82.01
CA ALA A 23 27.13 7.75 -80.96
C ALA A 23 26.09 8.89 -80.92
N VAL A 24 25.03 8.70 -80.14
CA VAL A 24 24.20 9.79 -79.64
C VAL A 24 25.08 10.54 -78.66
N SER A 25 25.73 11.61 -79.13
CA SER A 25 26.32 12.61 -78.25
C SER A 25 25.19 13.18 -77.41
N ALA A 26 25.19 12.88 -76.10
CA ALA A 26 24.27 13.49 -75.15
C ALA A 26 24.25 15.01 -75.38
N THR A 27 23.06 15.58 -75.49
CA THR A 27 22.92 17.01 -75.69
C THR A 27 23.40 17.76 -74.44
N PRO A 28 23.90 19.01 -74.56
CA PRO A 28 24.31 19.82 -73.40
C PRO A 28 23.24 19.96 -72.31
N GLU A 29 21.96 19.78 -72.64
CA GLU A 29 20.85 19.77 -71.68
C GLU A 29 20.77 18.47 -70.86
N GLU A 30 20.98 17.31 -71.49
CA GLU A 30 20.96 16.01 -70.80
C GLU A 30 22.11 15.89 -69.78
N ASP A 31 23.30 16.38 -70.13
CA ASP A 31 24.46 16.39 -69.22
C ASP A 31 24.26 17.38 -68.05
N ARG A 32 23.60 18.51 -68.31
CA ARG A 32 23.21 19.47 -67.26
C ARG A 32 22.16 18.88 -66.31
N GLN A 33 21.18 18.15 -66.85
CA GLN A 33 20.15 17.47 -66.05
C GLN A 33 20.77 16.36 -65.19
N ALA A 34 21.66 15.54 -65.75
CA ALA A 34 22.39 14.52 -65.02
C ALA A 34 23.23 15.10 -63.86
N ARG A 35 23.87 16.26 -64.05
CA ARG A 35 24.61 16.95 -62.97
C ARG A 35 23.68 17.52 -61.89
N ILE A 36 22.48 17.99 -62.25
CA ILE A 36 21.47 18.45 -61.29
C ILE A 36 20.96 17.26 -60.46
N ASP A 37 20.67 16.13 -61.08
CA ASP A 37 20.14 14.95 -60.39
C ASP A 37 21.21 14.28 -59.52
N ALA A 38 22.46 14.19 -59.98
CA ALA A 38 23.59 13.75 -59.14
C ALA A 38 23.83 14.67 -57.92
N MET A 39 23.66 15.99 -58.08
CA MET A 39 23.71 16.93 -56.94
C MET A 39 22.53 16.77 -55.97
N LYS A 40 21.33 16.40 -56.45
CA LYS A 40 20.19 16.11 -55.59
C LYS A 40 20.42 14.82 -54.81
N GLU A 41 20.87 13.75 -55.46
CA GLU A 41 21.20 12.48 -54.81
C GLU A 41 22.24 12.66 -53.70
N GLN A 42 23.35 13.37 -53.98
CA GLN A 42 24.36 13.67 -52.95
C GLN A 42 23.82 14.52 -51.79
N ARG A 43 22.86 15.43 -52.06
CA ARG A 43 22.20 16.21 -51.01
C ARG A 43 21.28 15.33 -50.18
N ASP A 44 20.53 14.44 -50.81
CA ASP A 44 19.62 13.52 -50.15
C ASP A 44 20.39 12.51 -49.29
N GLU A 45 21.51 11.96 -49.79
CA GLU A 45 22.44 11.13 -49.01
C GLU A 45 22.97 11.86 -47.77
N LYS A 46 23.48 13.09 -47.91
CA LYS A 46 23.92 13.92 -46.77
C LYS A 46 22.79 14.31 -45.82
N ILE A 47 21.55 14.35 -46.29
CA ILE A 47 20.39 14.58 -45.43
C ILE A 47 20.07 13.32 -44.65
N GLN A 48 20.19 12.12 -45.26
CA GLN A 48 19.99 10.85 -44.57
C GLN A 48 21.10 10.58 -43.54
N GLU A 49 22.36 10.75 -43.90
CA GLU A 49 23.50 10.62 -42.97
C GLU A 49 23.30 11.49 -41.72
N ARG A 50 22.94 12.77 -41.91
CA ARG A 50 22.66 13.68 -40.79
C ARG A 50 21.41 13.30 -39.98
N LYS A 51 20.44 12.59 -40.57
CA LYS A 51 19.27 12.08 -39.84
C LYS A 51 19.66 10.87 -38.99
N ASP A 52 20.46 9.97 -39.53
CA ASP A 52 20.96 8.78 -38.85
C ASP A 52 21.84 9.18 -37.64
N ASP A 53 22.78 10.12 -37.83
CA ASP A 53 23.61 10.67 -36.73
C ASP A 53 22.76 11.28 -35.61
N ARG A 54 21.72 12.03 -35.97
CA ARG A 54 20.80 12.65 -35.01
C ARG A 54 19.98 11.60 -34.28
N GLN A 55 19.58 10.54 -34.96
CA GLN A 55 18.84 9.44 -34.38
C GLN A 55 19.69 8.64 -33.39
N GLU A 56 20.94 8.33 -33.74
CA GLU A 56 21.88 7.65 -32.86
C GLU A 56 22.18 8.49 -31.60
N ALA A 57 22.44 9.79 -31.78
CA ALA A 57 22.65 10.71 -30.66
C ALA A 57 21.41 10.84 -29.76
N PHE A 58 20.21 10.83 -30.35
CA PHE A 58 18.95 10.80 -29.58
C PHE A 58 18.83 9.52 -28.78
N CYS A 59 18.99 8.35 -29.40
CA CYS A 59 18.82 7.06 -28.76
C CYS A 59 19.83 6.84 -27.63
N THR A 60 21.08 7.28 -27.81
CA THR A 60 22.10 7.26 -26.74
C THR A 60 21.65 8.10 -25.54
N ARG A 61 21.30 9.38 -25.76
CA ARG A 61 20.85 10.27 -24.67
C ARG A 61 19.55 9.79 -24.04
N PHE A 62 18.66 9.22 -24.83
CA PHE A 62 17.37 8.73 -24.36
C PHE A 62 17.59 7.55 -23.40
N THR A 63 18.37 6.55 -23.80
CA THR A 63 18.65 5.35 -22.99
C THR A 63 19.41 5.68 -21.69
N GLU A 64 20.35 6.62 -21.71
CA GLU A 64 21.02 7.12 -20.49
C GLU A 64 20.04 7.79 -19.52
N ASN A 65 19.17 8.66 -20.01
CA ASN A 65 18.16 9.30 -19.17
C ASN A 65 17.13 8.30 -18.64
N ALA A 66 16.79 7.30 -19.45
CA ALA A 66 15.97 6.17 -19.07
C ALA A 66 16.57 5.39 -17.88
N ALA A 67 17.88 5.10 -17.91
CA ALA A 67 18.56 4.43 -16.80
C ALA A 67 18.51 5.25 -15.49
N LYS A 68 18.59 6.58 -15.57
CA LYS A 68 18.41 7.46 -14.40
C LYS A 68 17.01 7.33 -13.79
N ILE A 69 15.96 7.18 -14.61
CA ILE A 69 14.59 6.97 -14.11
C ILE A 69 14.52 5.70 -13.26
N VAL A 70 15.14 4.60 -13.70
CA VAL A 70 15.19 3.34 -12.94
C VAL A 70 15.92 3.52 -11.61
N SER A 71 17.07 4.19 -11.61
CA SER A 71 17.83 4.46 -10.37
C SER A 71 16.99 5.23 -9.34
N THR A 72 16.34 6.32 -9.76
CA THR A 72 15.48 7.11 -8.87
C THR A 72 14.26 6.30 -8.38
N MET A 73 13.76 5.36 -9.17
CA MET A 73 12.70 4.44 -8.73
C MET A 73 13.20 3.47 -7.64
N GLY A 74 14.43 2.98 -7.76
CA GLY A 74 15.07 2.15 -6.73
C GLY A 74 15.20 2.87 -5.39
N GLU A 75 15.67 4.12 -5.39
CA GLU A 75 15.76 4.96 -4.19
C GLU A 75 14.38 5.18 -3.56
N ARG A 76 13.39 5.57 -4.36
CA ARG A 76 12.01 5.77 -3.86
C ARG A 76 11.40 4.50 -3.29
N ARG A 77 11.74 3.33 -3.84
CA ARG A 77 11.31 2.04 -3.29
C ARG A 77 11.91 1.80 -1.91
N LYS A 78 13.20 2.11 -1.73
CA LYS A 78 13.88 2.01 -0.44
C LYS A 78 13.26 2.96 0.60
N ASP A 79 13.06 4.23 0.26
CA ASP A 79 12.41 5.21 1.15
C ASP A 79 11.02 4.74 1.60
N PHE A 80 10.26 4.14 0.67
CA PHE A 80 8.96 3.57 0.99
C PHE A 80 9.04 2.39 1.98
N GLN A 81 10.06 1.53 1.85
CA GLN A 81 10.31 0.44 2.79
C GLN A 81 10.71 0.98 4.17
N ASP A 82 11.60 1.96 4.24
CA ASP A 82 12.03 2.58 5.51
C ASP A 82 10.85 3.25 6.24
N LEU A 83 9.99 3.97 5.50
CA LEU A 83 8.79 4.60 6.08
C LEU A 83 7.80 3.55 6.61
N LYS A 84 7.69 2.41 5.94
CA LYS A 84 6.83 1.29 6.36
C LYS A 84 7.34 0.66 7.66
N GLU A 85 8.64 0.43 7.78
CA GLU A 85 9.26 -0.09 9.00
C GLU A 85 9.07 0.87 10.18
N LYS A 86 9.34 2.16 9.98
CA LYS A 86 9.13 3.21 11.01
C LYS A 86 7.68 3.25 11.50
N ARG A 87 6.71 3.15 10.59
CA ARG A 87 5.27 3.11 10.95
C ARG A 87 4.92 1.85 11.74
N SER A 88 5.48 0.71 11.38
CA SER A 88 5.28 -0.56 12.09
C SER A 88 5.86 -0.50 13.51
N GLY A 89 7.07 0.04 13.67
CA GLY A 89 7.72 0.22 14.98
C GLY A 89 6.88 1.11 15.90
N LYS A 90 6.45 2.28 15.40
CA LYS A 90 5.59 3.20 16.15
C LYS A 90 4.24 2.58 16.54
N LEU A 91 3.69 1.67 15.73
CA LEU A 91 2.46 0.96 16.09
C LEU A 91 2.69 0.00 17.27
N GLY A 92 3.83 -0.71 17.29
CA GLY A 92 4.24 -1.58 18.40
C GLY A 92 4.39 -0.80 19.70
N GLU A 93 5.21 0.26 19.71
CA GLU A 93 5.44 1.11 20.88
C GLU A 93 4.13 1.65 21.48
N ASN A 94 3.20 2.09 20.63
CA ASN A 94 1.90 2.58 21.08
C ASN A 94 1.02 1.49 21.71
N ARG A 95 1.16 0.22 21.27
CA ARG A 95 0.44 -0.91 21.87
C ARG A 95 1.03 -1.23 23.24
N ASP A 96 2.35 -1.31 23.33
CA ASP A 96 3.06 -1.63 24.57
C ASP A 96 2.78 -0.57 25.64
N SER A 97 2.81 0.70 25.26
CA SER A 97 2.45 1.80 26.17
C SER A 97 1.00 1.71 26.67
N ARG A 98 0.06 1.31 25.80
CA ARG A 98 -1.35 1.14 26.19
C ARG A 98 -1.55 -0.06 27.11
N ASP A 99 -0.81 -1.15 26.88
CA ASP A 99 -0.87 -2.34 27.72
C ASP A 99 -0.28 -2.06 29.10
N GLY A 100 0.89 -1.41 29.17
CA GLY A 100 1.47 -0.99 30.45
C GLY A 100 0.53 -0.07 31.26
N ASN A 101 -0.16 0.86 30.58
CA ASN A 101 -1.16 1.71 31.23
C ASN A 101 -2.38 0.92 31.70
N LEU A 102 -2.85 -0.08 30.93
CA LEU A 102 -3.97 -0.94 31.30
C LEU A 102 -3.62 -1.78 32.54
N ASP A 103 -2.44 -2.39 32.56
CA ASP A 103 -1.96 -3.22 33.67
C ASP A 103 -1.80 -2.40 34.94
N SER A 104 -1.21 -1.21 34.85
CA SER A 104 -1.11 -0.27 35.98
C SER A 104 -2.49 0.13 36.52
N ASN A 105 -3.45 0.41 35.63
CA ASN A 105 -4.82 0.73 36.04
C ASN A 105 -5.53 -0.46 36.72
N ARG A 106 -5.29 -1.69 36.28
CA ARG A 106 -5.81 -2.91 36.92
C ARG A 106 -5.22 -3.07 38.32
N ALA A 107 -3.89 -3.00 38.46
CA ALA A 107 -3.22 -3.10 39.75
C ALA A 107 -3.72 -2.04 40.75
N ASN A 108 -3.88 -0.79 40.30
CA ASN A 108 -4.44 0.28 41.14
C ASN A 108 -5.89 0.02 41.54
N ALA A 109 -6.71 -0.53 40.65
CA ALA A 109 -8.09 -0.90 40.96
C ALA A 109 -8.17 -2.08 41.94
N ASP A 110 -7.25 -3.03 41.85
CA ASP A 110 -7.19 -4.21 42.72
C ASP A 110 -6.74 -3.84 44.13
N ALA A 111 -5.76 -2.93 44.25
CA ALA A 111 -5.35 -2.37 45.53
C ALA A 111 -6.51 -1.64 46.23
N ARG A 112 -7.21 -0.76 45.50
CA ARG A 112 -8.38 -0.03 46.04
C ARG A 112 -9.51 -0.95 46.48
N ARG A 113 -9.79 -2.03 45.73
CA ARG A 113 -10.80 -3.03 46.13
C ARG A 113 -10.37 -3.79 47.38
N SER A 114 -9.11 -4.18 47.46
CA SER A 114 -8.55 -4.88 48.63
C SER A 114 -8.69 -4.05 49.90
N GLU A 115 -8.37 -2.75 49.83
CA GLU A 115 -8.59 -1.82 50.95
C GLU A 115 -10.06 -1.66 51.32
N MET A 116 -10.96 -1.64 50.32
CA MET A 116 -12.40 -1.57 50.55
C MET A 116 -12.91 -2.83 51.26
N TYR A 117 -12.48 -4.03 50.84
CA TYR A 117 -12.87 -5.28 51.51
C TYR A 117 -12.39 -5.30 52.95
N ALA A 118 -11.15 -4.91 53.24
CA ALA A 118 -10.64 -4.84 54.61
C ALA A 118 -11.49 -3.91 55.50
N LYS A 119 -11.95 -2.77 54.96
CA LYS A 119 -12.86 -1.86 55.68
C LYS A 119 -14.25 -2.47 55.93
N LEU A 120 -14.77 -3.28 55.01
CA LEU A 120 -16.05 -3.98 55.17
C LEU A 120 -15.94 -5.11 56.18
N GLU A 121 -14.88 -5.90 56.11
CA GLU A 121 -14.57 -6.99 57.05
C GLU A 121 -14.43 -6.44 58.49
N ALA A 122 -13.76 -5.30 58.67
CA ALA A 122 -13.64 -4.64 59.98
C ALA A 122 -14.98 -4.13 60.56
N LYS A 123 -15.97 -3.86 59.72
CA LYS A 123 -17.32 -3.42 60.12
C LYS A 123 -18.29 -4.59 60.36
N ALA A 124 -17.94 -5.78 59.91
CA ALA A 124 -18.77 -6.97 60.05
C ALA A 124 -18.58 -7.57 61.45
N ASP A 125 -19.36 -7.05 62.41
CA ASP A 125 -19.33 -7.43 63.83
C ASP A 125 -20.05 -8.76 64.13
N THR A 126 -20.90 -9.24 63.24
CA THR A 126 -21.61 -10.52 63.36
C THR A 126 -21.16 -11.53 62.29
N ASP A 127 -21.29 -12.82 62.59
CA ASP A 127 -20.95 -13.89 61.63
C ASP A 127 -21.81 -13.82 60.36
N ALA A 128 -23.08 -13.41 60.49
CA ALA A 128 -23.97 -13.17 59.35
C ALA A 128 -23.43 -12.05 58.44
N LYS A 129 -23.00 -10.91 59.01
CA LYS A 129 -22.41 -9.82 58.22
C LYS A 129 -21.08 -10.24 57.57
N LYS A 130 -20.25 -11.02 58.27
CA LYS A 130 -18.98 -11.54 57.72
C LYS A 130 -19.23 -12.45 56.52
N ALA A 131 -20.23 -13.35 56.62
CA ALA A 131 -20.63 -14.22 55.53
C ALA A 131 -21.09 -13.40 54.30
N SER A 132 -21.92 -12.37 54.50
CA SER A 132 -22.35 -11.49 53.40
C SER A 132 -21.21 -10.67 52.78
N VAL A 133 -20.21 -10.24 53.57
CA VAL A 133 -19.01 -9.58 53.04
C VAL A 133 -18.19 -10.56 52.19
N ALA A 134 -18.04 -11.81 52.62
CA ALA A 134 -17.33 -12.84 51.85
C ALA A 134 -18.04 -13.13 50.51
N GLU A 135 -19.37 -13.24 50.51
CA GLU A 135 -20.17 -13.44 49.29
C GLU A 135 -20.08 -12.23 48.36
N PHE A 136 -20.14 -11.00 48.90
CA PHE A 136 -19.94 -9.78 48.13
C PHE A 136 -18.56 -9.75 47.46
N LYS A 137 -17.50 -10.08 48.22
CA LYS A 137 -16.12 -10.13 47.72
C LYS A 137 -15.97 -11.12 46.58
N ASP A 138 -16.45 -12.35 46.76
CA ASP A 138 -16.42 -13.40 45.73
C ASP A 138 -17.18 -12.98 44.47
N THR A 139 -18.38 -12.40 44.63
CA THR A 139 -19.20 -11.91 43.52
C THR A 139 -18.51 -10.79 42.74
N VAL A 140 -17.90 -9.83 43.45
CA VAL A 140 -17.21 -8.70 42.80
C VAL A 140 -15.94 -9.16 42.09
N GLU A 141 -15.12 -10.03 42.69
CA GLU A 141 -13.90 -10.52 42.02
C GLU A 141 -14.25 -11.35 40.79
N LYS A 142 -15.25 -12.25 40.85
CA LYS A 142 -15.76 -12.96 39.66
C LYS A 142 -16.24 -12.00 38.57
N ALA A 143 -16.92 -10.92 38.94
CA ALA A 143 -17.37 -9.91 38.00
C ALA A 143 -16.19 -9.13 37.39
N VAL A 144 -15.15 -8.84 38.17
CA VAL A 144 -13.91 -8.21 37.67
C VAL A 144 -13.21 -9.12 36.68
N ASP A 145 -13.02 -10.39 37.00
CA ASP A 145 -12.36 -11.36 36.13
C ASP A 145 -13.11 -11.52 34.81
N THR A 146 -14.44 -11.65 34.89
CA THR A 146 -15.31 -11.74 33.71
C THR A 146 -15.17 -10.49 32.83
N ARG A 147 -15.19 -9.31 33.43
CA ARG A 147 -15.01 -8.04 32.71
C ARG A 147 -13.63 -7.94 32.08
N GLN A 148 -12.57 -8.25 32.81
CA GLN A 148 -11.19 -8.19 32.31
C GLN A 148 -11.01 -9.14 31.12
N ALA A 149 -11.46 -10.39 31.25
CA ALA A 149 -11.42 -11.37 30.18
C ALA A 149 -12.18 -10.90 28.92
N ALA A 150 -13.39 -10.36 29.08
CA ALA A 150 -14.17 -9.84 27.96
C ALA A 150 -13.48 -8.65 27.26
N VAL A 151 -12.88 -7.73 28.02
CA VAL A 151 -12.11 -6.60 27.49
C VAL A 151 -10.86 -7.08 26.75
N ASP A 152 -10.15 -8.08 27.28
CA ASP A 152 -8.93 -8.63 26.67
C ASP A 152 -9.23 -9.34 25.35
N VAL A 153 -10.33 -10.11 25.31
CA VAL A 153 -10.84 -10.71 24.07
C VAL A 153 -11.16 -9.62 23.04
N ALA A 154 -11.85 -8.54 23.43
CA ALA A 154 -12.17 -7.44 22.54
C ALA A 154 -10.91 -6.70 22.01
N ILE A 155 -9.92 -6.48 22.88
CA ILE A 155 -8.63 -5.87 22.50
C ILE A 155 -7.88 -6.78 21.52
N LYS A 156 -7.79 -8.08 21.80
CA LYS A 156 -7.12 -9.07 20.95
C LYS A 156 -7.79 -9.18 19.57
N ALA A 157 -9.12 -9.23 19.53
CA ALA A 157 -9.88 -9.25 18.28
C ALA A 157 -9.64 -7.99 17.45
N PHE A 158 -9.67 -6.81 18.10
CA PHE A 158 -9.36 -5.55 17.44
C PHE A 158 -7.94 -5.54 16.85
N ARG A 159 -6.94 -5.91 17.64
CA ARG A 159 -5.53 -5.94 17.20
C ARG A 159 -5.34 -6.87 16.01
N SER A 160 -5.84 -8.09 16.12
CA SER A 160 -5.73 -9.10 15.07
C SER A 160 -6.41 -8.63 13.77
N GLY A 161 -7.59 -8.02 13.87
CA GLY A 161 -8.29 -7.45 12.72
C GLY A 161 -7.53 -6.29 12.07
N VAL A 162 -6.93 -5.40 12.88
CA VAL A 162 -6.11 -4.29 12.38
C VAL A 162 -4.85 -4.82 11.69
N ASP A 163 -4.18 -5.82 12.28
CA ASP A 163 -2.97 -6.42 11.70
C ASP A 163 -3.27 -7.11 10.37
N ALA A 164 -4.38 -7.85 10.27
CA ALA A 164 -4.83 -8.45 9.02
C ALA A 164 -5.12 -7.39 7.95
N ALA A 165 -5.83 -6.30 8.29
CA ALA A 165 -6.13 -5.21 7.36
C ALA A 165 -4.85 -4.48 6.88
N LEU A 166 -3.90 -4.24 7.80
CA LEU A 166 -2.62 -3.63 7.46
C LEU A 166 -1.73 -4.54 6.61
N SER A 167 -1.71 -5.84 6.89
CA SER A 167 -0.99 -6.83 6.09
C SER A 167 -1.55 -6.91 4.67
N GLY A 168 -2.88 -7.00 4.51
CA GLY A 168 -3.51 -7.01 3.20
C GLY A 168 -3.14 -5.78 2.37
N ARG A 169 -3.24 -4.58 2.96
CA ARG A 169 -2.82 -3.34 2.29
C ARG A 169 -1.33 -3.31 1.94
N LYS A 170 -0.48 -3.87 2.81
CA LYS A 170 0.95 -3.98 2.56
C LYS A 170 1.22 -4.84 1.33
N ASP A 171 0.52 -5.96 1.20
CA ASP A 171 0.67 -6.88 0.08
C ASP A 171 0.12 -6.29 -1.21
N ASP A 172 -1.04 -5.64 -1.17
CA ASP A 172 -1.62 -4.94 -2.32
C ASP A 172 -0.72 -3.82 -2.83
N MET A 173 -0.18 -3.01 -1.93
CA MET A 173 0.75 -1.93 -2.32
C MET A 173 2.07 -2.48 -2.87
N GLN A 174 2.56 -3.59 -2.33
CA GLN A 174 3.77 -4.24 -2.84
C GLN A 174 3.54 -4.74 -4.27
N LYS A 175 2.42 -5.43 -4.52
CA LYS A 175 2.02 -5.87 -5.87
C LYS A 175 1.88 -4.70 -6.85
N ALA A 176 1.28 -3.59 -6.41
CA ALA A 176 1.16 -2.39 -7.23
C ALA A 176 2.53 -1.78 -7.60
N VAL A 177 3.46 -1.73 -6.64
CA VAL A 177 4.84 -1.26 -6.88
C VAL A 177 5.58 -2.19 -7.84
N ASP A 178 5.48 -3.50 -7.67
CA ASP A 178 6.16 -4.47 -8.54
C ASP A 178 5.57 -4.45 -9.97
N SER A 179 4.25 -4.28 -10.09
CA SER A 179 3.56 -4.11 -11.39
C SER A 179 4.00 -2.82 -12.09
N PHE A 180 4.09 -1.72 -11.34
CA PHE A 180 4.59 -0.45 -11.87
C PHE A 180 6.05 -0.56 -12.34
N SER A 181 6.92 -1.20 -11.54
CA SER A 181 8.32 -1.44 -11.92
C SER A 181 8.40 -2.22 -13.22
N SER A 182 7.66 -3.33 -13.32
CA SER A 182 7.64 -4.19 -14.50
C SER A 182 7.14 -3.44 -15.75
N ALA A 183 6.12 -2.58 -15.60
CA ALA A 183 5.62 -1.75 -16.69
C ALA A 183 6.64 -0.70 -17.16
N VAL A 184 7.42 -0.13 -16.24
CA VAL A 184 8.51 0.79 -16.58
C VAL A 184 9.63 0.07 -17.31
N ASP A 185 10.06 -1.09 -16.82
CA ASP A 185 11.10 -1.90 -17.45
C ASP A 185 10.68 -2.33 -18.87
N ALA A 186 9.44 -2.78 -19.05
CA ALA A 186 8.90 -3.10 -20.37
C ALA A 186 8.85 -1.87 -21.31
N ALA A 187 8.49 -0.69 -20.81
CA ALA A 187 8.50 0.53 -21.61
C ALA A 187 9.92 0.93 -22.03
N LEU A 188 10.92 0.69 -21.18
CA LEU A 188 12.32 0.94 -21.46
C LEU A 188 12.88 -0.01 -22.52
N ASP A 189 12.61 -1.30 -22.38
CA ASP A 189 13.04 -2.31 -23.34
C ASP A 189 12.38 -2.10 -24.69
N LYS A 190 11.10 -1.70 -24.70
CA LYS A 190 10.44 -1.28 -25.94
C LYS A 190 11.10 -0.06 -26.58
N ALA A 191 11.45 0.96 -25.79
CA ALA A 191 12.09 2.15 -26.34
C ALA A 191 13.51 1.86 -26.89
N ARG A 192 14.25 0.94 -26.26
CA ARG A 192 15.53 0.42 -26.80
C ARG A 192 15.32 -0.30 -28.13
N SER A 193 14.35 -1.20 -28.19
CA SER A 193 14.00 -1.93 -29.42
C SER A 193 13.53 -1.01 -30.54
N ASP A 194 12.74 0.02 -30.23
CA ASP A 194 12.28 1.00 -31.21
C ASP A 194 13.47 1.81 -31.75
N CYS A 195 14.45 2.14 -30.89
CA CYS A 195 15.72 2.77 -31.28
C CYS A 195 16.59 1.88 -32.19
N ASP A 196 16.75 0.59 -31.86
CA ASP A 196 17.52 -0.38 -32.67
C ASP A 196 16.90 -0.65 -34.05
N SER A 197 15.60 -0.38 -34.18
CA SER A 197 14.81 -0.54 -35.39
C SER A 197 14.73 0.75 -36.23
N SER A 198 15.52 1.77 -35.88
CA SER A 198 15.49 3.09 -36.52
C SER A 198 14.10 3.75 -36.56
N THR A 199 13.28 3.51 -35.52
CA THR A 199 12.00 4.21 -35.37
C THR A 199 12.22 5.71 -35.17
N ASP A 200 11.36 6.53 -35.77
CA ASP A 200 11.42 7.99 -35.64
C ASP A 200 11.53 8.44 -34.16
N PRO A 201 12.50 9.29 -33.81
CA PRO A 201 12.72 9.75 -32.43
C PRO A 201 11.49 10.35 -31.74
N GLN A 202 10.63 11.07 -32.47
CA GLN A 202 9.42 11.66 -31.91
C GLN A 202 8.42 10.57 -31.54
N MET A 203 8.33 9.52 -32.36
CA MET A 203 7.50 8.34 -32.10
C MET A 203 8.01 7.54 -30.89
N VAL A 204 9.33 7.27 -30.79
CA VAL A 204 9.93 6.59 -29.62
C VAL A 204 9.57 7.33 -28.33
N ARG A 205 9.76 8.66 -28.31
CA ARG A 205 9.45 9.50 -27.16
C ARG A 205 7.96 9.49 -26.80
N SER A 206 7.09 9.54 -27.80
CA SER A 206 5.64 9.54 -27.61
C SER A 206 5.17 8.22 -27.00
N ASN A 207 5.62 7.10 -27.57
CA ASN A 207 5.28 5.74 -27.12
C ASN A 207 5.74 5.49 -25.68
N PHE A 208 6.97 5.87 -25.35
CA PHE A 208 7.49 5.73 -24.00
C PHE A 208 6.69 6.55 -22.97
N ARG A 209 6.37 7.80 -23.31
CA ARG A 209 5.55 8.67 -22.44
C ARG A 209 4.16 8.12 -22.21
N SER A 210 3.51 7.65 -23.27
CA SER A 210 2.19 7.02 -23.18
C SER A 210 2.22 5.80 -22.27
N SER A 211 3.24 4.95 -22.42
CA SER A 211 3.43 3.76 -21.57
C SER A 211 3.63 4.13 -20.09
N LEU A 212 4.46 5.13 -19.80
CA LEU A 212 4.66 5.62 -18.44
C LEU A 212 3.40 6.26 -17.84
N GLU A 213 2.62 6.98 -18.64
CA GLU A 213 1.36 7.56 -18.19
C GLU A 213 0.35 6.47 -17.83
N ALA A 214 0.22 5.43 -18.66
CA ALA A 214 -0.61 4.27 -18.38
C ALA A 214 -0.17 3.56 -17.08
N ALA A 215 1.13 3.31 -16.91
CA ALA A 215 1.68 2.70 -15.70
C ALA A 215 1.37 3.55 -14.45
N ARG A 216 1.52 4.88 -14.53
CA ARG A 216 1.19 5.79 -13.42
C ARG A 216 -0.30 5.78 -13.08
N LYS A 217 -1.18 5.77 -14.09
CA LYS A 217 -2.64 5.67 -13.90
C LYS A 217 -3.00 4.35 -13.22
N SER A 218 -2.39 3.24 -13.62
CA SER A 218 -2.58 1.93 -12.96
C SER A 218 -2.18 1.99 -11.49
N LEU A 219 -0.97 2.46 -11.20
CA LEU A 219 -0.48 2.59 -9.82
C LEU A 219 -1.38 3.50 -8.97
N GLN A 220 -1.91 4.58 -9.55
CA GLN A 220 -2.84 5.46 -8.85
C GLN A 220 -4.17 4.74 -8.54
N ALA A 221 -4.72 4.00 -9.49
CA ALA A 221 -5.94 3.22 -9.28
C ALA A 221 -5.75 2.16 -8.18
N ASP A 222 -4.62 1.44 -8.20
CA ASP A 222 -4.27 0.43 -7.19
C ASP A 222 -4.13 1.07 -5.80
N ARG A 223 -3.50 2.25 -5.73
CA ARG A 223 -3.38 3.02 -4.49
C ARG A 223 -4.75 3.39 -3.93
N SER A 224 -5.63 3.97 -4.74
CA SER A 224 -6.98 4.36 -4.32
C SER A 224 -7.82 3.15 -3.87
N ALA A 225 -7.67 2.00 -4.52
CA ALA A 225 -8.34 0.77 -4.10
C ALA A 225 -7.89 0.33 -2.68
N SER A 226 -6.61 0.52 -2.34
CA SER A 226 -6.00 0.15 -1.06
C SER A 226 -6.29 1.11 0.12
N GLU A 227 -6.91 2.28 -0.13
CA GLU A 227 -7.18 3.30 0.90
C GLU A 227 -8.31 2.91 1.88
N LYS A 228 -9.06 1.83 1.59
CA LYS A 228 -10.21 1.40 2.39
C LYS A 228 -9.88 0.90 3.80
N VAL A 229 -8.60 0.69 4.13
CA VAL A 229 -8.17 0.25 5.47
C VAL A 229 -8.63 1.20 6.57
N GLY A 230 -8.66 2.52 6.32
CA GLY A 230 -9.13 3.48 7.32
C GLY A 230 -10.56 3.21 7.78
N ALA A 231 -11.46 2.84 6.87
CA ALA A 231 -12.84 2.49 7.19
C ALA A 231 -12.92 1.16 7.94
N GLN A 232 -12.12 0.16 7.54
CA GLN A 232 -12.05 -1.14 8.23
C GLN A 232 -11.57 -0.98 9.68
N VAL A 233 -10.52 -0.19 9.91
CA VAL A 233 -10.00 0.07 11.26
C VAL A 233 -11.04 0.80 12.12
N LYS A 234 -11.79 1.76 11.55
CA LYS A 234 -12.89 2.43 12.26
C LYS A 234 -13.99 1.45 12.65
N ALA A 235 -14.42 0.57 11.74
CA ALA A 235 -15.42 -0.44 12.04
C ALA A 235 -14.96 -1.40 13.16
N LEU A 236 -13.70 -1.86 13.10
CA LEU A 236 -13.11 -2.68 14.17
C LEU A 236 -13.07 -1.93 15.51
N ALA A 237 -12.78 -0.63 15.50
CA ALA A 237 -12.75 0.18 16.72
C ALA A 237 -14.15 0.31 17.37
N GLU A 238 -15.20 0.45 16.57
CA GLU A 238 -16.59 0.47 17.06
C GLU A 238 -17.03 -0.89 17.61
N ILE A 239 -16.63 -2.00 16.97
CA ILE A 239 -16.87 -3.36 17.50
C ILE A 239 -16.23 -3.51 18.89
N ARG A 240 -14.95 -3.12 19.02
CA ARG A 240 -14.24 -3.14 20.30
C ARG A 240 -14.94 -2.27 21.34
N ARG A 241 -15.32 -1.04 20.97
CA ARG A 241 -15.98 -0.09 21.86
C ARG A 241 -17.29 -0.65 22.40
N THR A 242 -18.11 -1.22 21.53
CA THR A 242 -19.39 -1.85 21.90
C THR A 242 -19.19 -3.03 22.84
N ALA A 243 -18.22 -3.91 22.55
CA ALA A 243 -17.90 -5.05 23.41
C ALA A 243 -17.42 -4.61 24.81
N VAL A 244 -16.52 -3.62 24.88
CA VAL A 244 -16.03 -3.06 26.15
C VAL A 244 -17.16 -2.39 26.93
N LYS A 245 -18.04 -1.63 26.26
CA LYS A 245 -19.20 -1.01 26.91
C LYS A 245 -20.13 -2.07 27.51
N LYS A 246 -20.42 -3.13 26.76
CA LYS A 246 -21.24 -4.24 27.24
C LYS A 246 -20.64 -4.88 28.51
N ALA A 247 -19.35 -5.22 28.48
CA ALA A 247 -18.66 -5.80 29.63
C ALA A 247 -18.68 -4.87 30.87
N LEU A 248 -18.58 -3.55 30.66
CA LEU A 248 -18.69 -2.57 31.74
C LEU A 248 -20.10 -2.46 32.31
N ASP A 249 -21.13 -2.48 31.46
CA ASP A 249 -22.52 -2.40 31.88
C ASP A 249 -22.93 -3.66 32.67
N GLU A 250 -22.51 -4.85 32.22
CA GLU A 250 -22.69 -6.13 32.92
C GLU A 250 -21.97 -6.16 34.28
N PHE A 251 -20.73 -5.67 34.33
CA PHE A 251 -19.98 -5.51 35.59
C PHE A 251 -20.73 -4.61 36.57
N LYS A 252 -21.17 -3.42 36.12
CA LYS A 252 -21.90 -2.47 36.97
C LYS A 252 -23.20 -3.07 37.50
N ALA A 253 -23.98 -3.73 36.65
CA ALA A 253 -25.21 -4.38 37.07
C ALA A 253 -24.95 -5.45 38.15
N THR A 254 -23.90 -6.26 37.98
CA THR A 254 -23.50 -7.29 38.94
C THR A 254 -23.08 -6.69 40.28
N VAL A 255 -22.20 -5.68 40.27
CA VAL A 255 -21.72 -5.02 41.49
C VAL A 255 -22.85 -4.29 42.23
N GLU A 256 -23.74 -3.60 41.51
CA GLU A 256 -24.88 -2.94 42.14
C GLU A 256 -25.86 -3.95 42.76
N SER A 257 -26.04 -5.13 42.14
CA SER A 257 -26.82 -6.20 42.75
C SER A 257 -26.17 -6.74 44.02
N ALA A 258 -24.87 -7.06 43.97
CA ALA A 258 -24.12 -7.53 45.14
C ALA A 258 -24.14 -6.48 46.27
N ARG A 259 -24.05 -5.20 45.92
CA ARG A 259 -24.11 -4.09 46.88
C ARG A 259 -25.47 -3.99 47.57
N ARG A 260 -26.57 -4.20 46.83
CA ARG A 260 -27.92 -4.21 47.44
C ARG A 260 -28.08 -5.35 48.43
N GLU A 261 -27.62 -6.56 48.09
CA GLU A 261 -27.67 -7.69 49.02
C GLU A 261 -26.79 -7.46 50.26
N LEU A 262 -25.59 -6.90 50.08
CA LEU A 262 -24.73 -6.52 51.19
C LEU A 262 -25.42 -5.50 52.12
N LYS A 263 -26.05 -4.46 51.57
CA LYS A 263 -26.76 -3.44 52.38
C LYS A 263 -27.90 -4.04 53.20
N LYS A 264 -28.68 -4.95 52.62
CA LYS A 264 -29.74 -5.67 53.34
C LYS A 264 -29.16 -6.42 54.55
N ALA A 265 -28.03 -7.10 54.38
CA ALA A 265 -27.37 -7.82 55.48
C ALA A 265 -26.86 -6.90 56.61
N PHE A 266 -26.56 -5.65 56.30
CA PHE A 266 -26.16 -4.63 57.27
C PHE A 266 -27.35 -3.88 57.90
N GLY A 267 -28.59 -4.23 57.55
CA GLY A 267 -29.79 -3.57 58.07
C GLY A 267 -30.07 -2.20 57.44
N GLU A 268 -29.36 -1.84 56.37
CA GLU A 268 -29.64 -0.64 55.57
C GLU A 268 -30.77 -0.97 54.58
N THR A 269 -32.03 -0.94 55.03
CA THR A 269 -33.18 -1.07 54.12
C THR A 269 -33.25 0.16 53.22
N THR A 270 -33.19 -0.05 51.90
CA THR A 270 -33.47 1.00 50.92
C THR A 270 -34.91 1.49 51.10
N SER A 271 -35.09 2.66 51.73
CA SER A 271 -36.36 3.38 51.80
C SER A 271 -36.81 3.80 50.40
N THR A 272 -37.43 2.90 49.65
CA THR A 272 -38.18 3.23 48.42
C THR A 272 -39.32 2.23 48.25
N GLU A 273 -40.18 2.12 49.26
CA GLU A 273 -41.49 1.47 49.11
C GLU A 273 -42.42 1.91 50.26
N ALA A 274 -42.79 3.19 50.28
CA ALA A 274 -43.87 3.71 51.12
C ALA A 274 -44.38 5.05 50.57
N SER A 275 -44.96 5.04 49.37
CA SER A 275 -45.90 6.07 48.92
C SER A 275 -46.67 5.59 47.69
N ILE A 276 -47.39 4.46 47.83
CA ILE A 276 -48.56 4.18 47.01
C ILE A 276 -49.60 3.59 47.95
N THR A 277 -50.65 4.36 48.25
CA THR A 277 -52.07 3.98 48.38
C THR A 277 -52.84 5.03 49.21
N PRO A 278 -54.15 5.16 49.04
CA PRO A 278 -54.90 5.58 47.85
C PRO A 278 -55.51 6.98 48.01
#